data_AF-A0A412LGW5-F1
#
_entry.id   AF-A0A412LGW5-F1
#
_cell.length_a   1.000
_cell.length_b   1.000
_cell.length_c   1.000
_cell.angle_alpha   90.00
_cell.angle_beta   90.00
_cell.angle_gamma   90.00
#
_symmetry.space_group_name_H-M   'P 1'
#
loop_
_entity.id
_entity.type
_entity.pdbx_description
1 polymer ?
#
loop_
_entity_poly.entity_id
_entity_poly.type
_entity_poly.pdbx_seq_one_letter_code
_entity_poly.pdbx_strand_id
1 'polypeptide(L)'
;MAYSRRMVERARALRGAGLTVMEITEILGGPGKTSVWRWIRDVRKPAGRAGGGMDLPRLVGDGPDYPDIDPEDKDALIERLRLENAVLRAVQDVLKAESLDGMSNREKTLVIDRLRPAGKWSLRELTGFLRISRSSYDYQRRAIARPDRLAPLRDVVRRVFLEDGDGARGYRFVVRRLRELDDPVRVSEKVVRRIMREEGLVPRWMRRGAGAYSSYGGEVTPC
;
A
#
# COMPACT_ATOMS: atom_id res chain seq x y z
N MET A 1 27.54 -4.95 39.46
CA MET A 1 27.35 -4.47 40.86
C MET A 1 26.34 -5.37 41.55
N ALA A 2 26.76 -6.08 42.61
CA ALA A 2 25.85 -6.85 43.44
C ALA A 2 25.28 -5.93 44.53
N TYR A 3 23.97 -5.75 44.55
CA TYR A 3 23.30 -4.93 45.57
C TYR A 3 23.02 -5.78 46.81
N SER A 4 23.09 -5.14 47.99
CA SER A 4 22.86 -5.82 49.27
C SER A 4 21.44 -6.40 49.36
N ARG A 5 21.31 -7.60 49.96
CA ARG A 5 20.02 -8.26 50.22
C ARG A 5 19.04 -7.36 50.98
N ARG A 6 19.55 -6.54 51.90
CA ARG A 6 18.76 -5.55 52.66
C ARG A 6 18.14 -4.48 51.76
N MET A 7 18.82 -4.08 50.68
CA MET A 7 18.32 -3.10 49.72
C MET A 7 17.20 -3.68 48.85
N VAL A 8 17.33 -4.94 48.45
CA VAL A 8 16.29 -5.69 47.71
C VAL A 8 15.02 -5.84 48.57
N GLU A 9 15.19 -6.25 49.83
CA GLU A 9 14.09 -6.40 50.78
C GLU A 9 13.38 -5.07 51.05
N ARG A 10 14.16 -3.97 51.20
CA ARG A 10 13.60 -2.62 51.34
C ARG A 10 12.80 -2.20 50.10
N ALA A 11 13.29 -2.50 48.89
CA ALA A 11 12.56 -2.21 47.65
C ALA A 11 11.20 -2.94 47.61
N ARG A 12 11.18 -4.22 48.01
CA ARG A 12 9.96 -5.04 48.07
C ARG A 12 8.96 -4.52 49.09
N ALA A 13 9.43 -4.10 50.26
CA ALA A 13 8.58 -3.48 51.29
C ALA A 13 7.95 -2.18 50.79
N LEU A 14 8.72 -1.31 50.14
CA LEU A 14 8.20 -0.06 49.54
C LEU A 14 7.18 -0.35 48.43
N ARG A 15 7.39 -1.41 47.64
CA ARG A 15 6.40 -1.84 46.64
C ARG A 15 5.11 -2.35 47.30
N GLY A 16 5.22 -3.11 48.40
CA GLY A 16 4.08 -3.55 49.20
C GLY A 16 3.31 -2.39 49.85
N ALA A 17 3.99 -1.28 50.15
CA ALA A 17 3.36 -0.02 50.59
C ALA A 17 2.71 0.78 49.43
N GLY A 18 2.85 0.30 48.19
CA GLY A 18 2.17 0.85 47.01
C GLY A 18 2.96 1.88 46.22
N LEU A 19 4.25 2.05 46.48
CA LEU A 19 5.12 2.98 45.75
C LEU A 19 5.44 2.48 44.32
N THR A 20 5.63 3.43 43.41
CA THR A 20 6.04 3.20 42.02
C THR A 20 7.53 2.88 41.91
N VAL A 21 7.95 2.29 40.78
CA VAL A 21 9.36 1.95 40.55
C VAL A 21 10.26 3.19 40.63
N MET A 22 9.76 4.34 40.16
CA MET A 22 10.49 5.62 40.14
C MET A 22 10.68 6.18 41.55
N GLU A 23 9.63 6.19 42.38
CA GLU A 23 9.73 6.63 43.78
C GLU A 23 10.69 5.71 44.57
N ILE A 24 10.66 4.40 44.31
CA ILE A 24 11.56 3.45 44.96
C ILE A 24 13.02 3.68 44.52
N THR A 25 13.28 3.98 43.24
CA THR A 25 14.64 4.31 42.78
C THR A 25 15.18 5.57 43.43
N GLU A 26 14.33 6.58 43.59
CA GLU A 26 14.69 7.85 44.23
C GLU A 26 14.98 7.66 45.73
N ILE A 27 14.13 6.89 46.43
CA ILE A 27 14.31 6.59 47.87
C ILE A 27 15.56 5.74 48.14
N LEU A 28 15.89 4.81 47.24
CA LEU A 28 17.01 3.88 47.46
C LEU A 28 18.36 4.49 47.08
N GLY A 29 18.40 5.50 46.21
CA GLY A 29 19.61 6.25 45.85
C GLY A 29 20.78 5.36 45.42
N GLY A 30 20.89 5.08 44.12
CA GLY A 30 21.99 4.27 43.57
C GLY A 30 21.57 3.22 42.54
N PRO A 31 20.58 2.33 42.82
CA PRO A 31 20.17 1.32 41.86
C PRO A 31 19.37 1.93 40.70
N GLY A 32 19.72 1.53 39.47
CA GLY A 32 18.97 1.92 38.28
C GLY A 32 17.55 1.35 38.24
N LYS A 33 16.65 2.00 37.50
CA LYS A 33 15.23 1.63 37.34
C LYS A 33 15.01 0.16 37.02
N THR A 34 15.83 -0.41 36.14
CA THR A 34 15.74 -1.81 35.71
C THR A 34 16.06 -2.78 36.83
N SER A 35 17.02 -2.45 37.71
CA SER A 35 17.41 -3.28 38.86
C SER A 35 16.29 -3.30 39.90
N VAL A 36 15.71 -2.13 40.21
CA VAL A 36 14.58 -2.01 41.13
C VAL A 36 13.35 -2.74 40.58
N TRP A 37 13.05 -2.62 39.29
CA TRP A 37 11.95 -3.33 38.64
C TRP A 37 12.08 -4.86 38.79
N ARG A 38 13.27 -5.43 38.55
CA ARG A 38 13.51 -6.87 38.72
C ARG A 38 13.26 -7.37 40.14
N TRP A 39 13.54 -6.55 41.17
CA TRP A 39 13.34 -6.94 42.56
C TRP A 39 11.88 -6.99 42.99
N ILE A 40 11.04 -6.15 42.38
CA ILE A 40 9.68 -5.87 42.86
C ILE A 40 8.58 -6.35 41.90
N ARG A 41 8.93 -6.93 40.74
CA ARG A 41 7.97 -7.37 39.71
C ARG A 41 6.90 -8.34 40.22
N ASP A 42 7.26 -9.17 41.21
CA ASP A 42 6.39 -10.19 41.79
C ASP A 42 5.63 -9.68 43.03
N VAL A 43 5.85 -8.43 43.46
CA VAL A 43 5.18 -7.83 44.62
C VAL A 43 3.92 -7.09 44.18
N ARG A 44 2.77 -7.65 44.55
CA ARG A 44 1.43 -7.12 44.23
C ARG A 44 1.15 -5.81 44.98
N LYS A 45 0.60 -4.82 44.28
CA LYS A 45 0.19 -3.53 44.87
C LYS A 45 -1.04 -3.74 45.78
N PRO A 46 -1.12 -3.10 46.96
CA PRO A 46 -2.34 -3.10 47.77
C PRO A 46 -3.50 -2.47 46.97
N ALA A 47 -4.67 -3.10 47.07
CA ALA A 47 -5.89 -2.61 46.44
C ALA A 47 -6.26 -1.23 47.02
N GLY A 48 -6.52 -0.23 46.17
CA GLY A 48 -7.05 1.07 46.60
C GLY A 48 -6.21 2.31 46.28
N ARG A 49 -4.98 2.19 45.76
CA ARG A 49 -4.22 3.37 45.30
C ARG A 49 -4.35 3.53 43.79
N ALA A 50 -5.32 4.34 43.39
CA ALA A 50 -5.67 4.68 42.01
C ALA A 50 -4.44 5.19 41.25
N GLY A 51 -3.88 4.35 40.38
CA GLY A 51 -3.18 4.83 39.20
C GLY A 51 -4.20 4.75 38.08
N GLY A 52 -4.59 5.89 37.52
CA GLY A 52 -5.61 5.98 36.46
C GLY A 52 -5.14 5.32 35.17
N GLY A 53 -5.21 3.99 35.11
CA GLY A 53 -5.42 3.28 33.86
C GLY A 53 -6.93 3.23 33.63
N MET A 54 -7.39 3.57 32.43
CA MET A 54 -8.77 3.26 32.03
C MET A 54 -9.08 1.80 32.38
N ASP A 55 -10.26 1.55 32.95
CA ASP A 55 -10.81 0.20 33.10
C ASP A 55 -11.14 -0.33 31.70
N LEU A 56 -10.09 -0.73 30.98
CA LEU A 56 -10.22 -1.63 29.85
C LEU A 56 -10.59 -2.99 30.42
N PRO A 57 -11.58 -3.69 29.85
CA PRO A 57 -11.89 -5.06 30.25
C PRO A 57 -10.59 -5.86 30.33
N ARG A 58 -10.37 -6.58 31.44
CA ARG A 58 -9.28 -7.55 31.50
C ARG A 58 -9.51 -8.51 30.36
N LEU A 59 -8.70 -8.42 29.30
CA LEU A 59 -8.67 -9.40 28.24
C LEU A 59 -8.33 -10.72 28.92
N VAL A 60 -9.33 -11.58 29.14
CA VAL A 60 -9.12 -12.91 29.71
C VAL A 60 -8.51 -13.75 28.60
N GLY A 61 -7.20 -13.87 28.68
CA GLY A 61 -6.35 -14.62 27.78
C GLY A 61 -4.93 -14.17 28.10
N ASP A 62 -4.00 -15.11 28.19
CA ASP A 62 -2.61 -14.77 27.97
C ASP A 62 -2.62 -14.10 26.58
N GLY A 63 -2.41 -12.78 26.53
CA GLY A 63 -2.27 -12.07 25.27
C GLY A 63 -1.29 -12.87 24.40
N PRO A 64 -1.41 -12.82 23.06
CA PRO A 64 -0.63 -13.71 22.20
C PRO A 64 0.81 -13.75 22.70
N ASP A 65 1.34 -14.95 22.96
CA ASP A 65 2.71 -15.13 23.43
C ASP A 65 3.59 -14.41 22.41
N TYR A 66 3.96 -13.17 22.75
CA TYR A 66 4.89 -12.42 21.96
C TYR A 66 6.20 -13.13 22.23
N PRO A 67 6.88 -13.67 21.21
CA PRO A 67 8.24 -14.15 21.41
C PRO A 67 9.01 -13.04 22.14
N ASP A 68 9.92 -13.40 23.04
CA ASP A 68 10.81 -12.43 23.68
C ASP A 68 11.69 -11.79 22.59
N ILE A 69 11.13 -10.78 21.91
CA ILE A 69 11.83 -9.99 20.90
C ILE A 69 12.84 -9.17 21.67
N ASP A 70 14.11 -9.32 21.34
CA ASP A 70 15.18 -8.50 21.90
C ASP A 70 14.78 -7.01 21.80
N PRO A 71 14.99 -6.19 22.85
CA PRO A 71 14.74 -4.76 22.78
C PRO A 71 15.30 -4.08 21.51
N GLU A 72 16.45 -4.53 21.00
CA GLU A 72 17.04 -4.04 19.74
C GLU A 72 16.25 -4.50 18.49
N ASP A 73 15.76 -5.74 18.49
CA ASP A 73 14.93 -6.29 17.41
C ASP A 73 13.53 -5.66 17.37
N LYS A 74 13.03 -5.20 18.51
CA LYS A 74 11.71 -4.57 18.62
C LYS A 74 11.63 -3.25 17.86
N ASP A 75 12.66 -2.41 17.98
CA ASP A 75 12.68 -1.12 17.29
C ASP A 75 12.80 -1.31 15.77
N ALA A 76 13.63 -2.26 15.32
CA ALA A 76 13.73 -2.64 13.92
C ALA A 76 12.39 -3.18 13.37
N LEU A 77 11.67 -3.99 14.16
CA LEU A 77 10.34 -4.49 13.80
C LEU A 77 9.32 -3.36 13.69
N ILE A 78 9.33 -2.41 14.64
CA ILE A 78 8.43 -1.25 14.61
C ILE A 78 8.66 -0.42 13.34
N GLU A 79 9.92 -0.18 12.96
CA GLU A 79 10.21 0.57 11.73
C GLU A 79 9.81 -0.19 10.47
N ARG A 80 10.02 -1.51 10.42
CA ARG A 80 9.54 -2.35 9.32
C ARG A 80 8.02 -2.29 9.19
N LEU A 81 7.29 -2.42 10.29
CA LEU A 81 5.82 -2.37 10.29
C LEU A 81 5.28 -0.97 9.93
N ARG A 82 6.01 0.09 10.31
CA ARG A 82 5.69 1.46 9.90
C ARG A 82 5.84 1.64 8.39
N LEU A 83 6.91 1.08 7.80
CA LEU A 83 7.12 1.08 6.36
C LEU A 83 6.00 0.32 5.64
N GLU A 84 5.69 -0.89 6.09
CA GLU A 84 4.64 -1.73 5.52
C GLU A 84 3.27 -1.03 5.54
N ASN A 85 2.86 -0.48 6.67
CA ASN A 85 1.61 0.28 6.77
C ASN A 85 1.56 1.48 5.83
N ALA A 86 2.68 2.19 5.67
CA ALA A 86 2.73 3.33 4.76
C ALA A 86 2.63 2.90 3.29
N VAL A 87 3.28 1.79 2.93
CA VAL A 87 3.17 1.19 1.58
C VAL A 87 1.75 0.75 1.31
N LEU A 88 1.10 0.05 2.24
CA LEU A 88 -0.29 -0.40 2.09
C LEU A 88 -1.24 0.78 1.89
N ARG A 89 -1.11 1.83 2.70
CA ARG A 89 -1.91 3.06 2.54
C ARG A 89 -1.65 3.73 1.19
N ALA A 90 -0.39 3.83 0.75
CA ALA A 90 -0.06 4.40 -0.54
C ALA A 90 -0.58 3.55 -1.73
N VAL A 91 -0.58 2.22 -1.60
CA VAL A 91 -1.17 1.30 -2.59
C VAL A 91 -2.68 1.53 -2.68
N GLN A 92 -3.37 1.63 -1.55
CA GLN A 92 -4.79 1.93 -1.51
C GLN A 92 -5.10 3.29 -2.15
N ASP A 93 -4.32 4.32 -1.81
CA ASP A 93 -4.48 5.68 -2.37
C ASP A 93 -4.29 5.72 -3.90
N VAL A 94 -3.21 5.09 -4.39
CA VAL A 94 -2.76 5.25 -5.78
C VAL A 94 -3.42 4.25 -6.73
N LEU A 95 -3.56 3.00 -6.29
CA LEU A 95 -4.01 1.89 -7.12
C LEU A 95 -5.45 1.48 -6.82
N LYS A 96 -6.00 1.91 -5.68
CA LYS A 96 -7.29 1.43 -5.17
C LYS A 96 -7.35 -0.10 -5.08
N ALA A 97 -6.19 -0.73 -4.87
CA ALA A 97 -6.02 -2.16 -4.76
C ALA A 97 -5.95 -2.56 -3.28
N GLU A 98 -6.41 -3.77 -2.97
CA GLU A 98 -6.45 -4.30 -1.60
C GLU A 98 -5.18 -5.09 -1.22
N SER A 99 -4.36 -5.51 -2.20
CA SER A 99 -3.20 -6.37 -1.96
C SER A 99 -1.91 -5.87 -2.62
N LEU A 100 -0.78 -6.34 -2.09
CA LEU A 100 0.57 -6.10 -2.63
C LEU A 100 0.98 -7.12 -3.70
N ASP A 101 0.21 -8.18 -3.86
CA ASP A 101 0.56 -9.30 -4.73
C ASP A 101 0.31 -8.96 -6.20
N GLY A 102 1.22 -9.40 -7.06
CA GLY A 102 1.10 -9.21 -8.50
C GLY A 102 1.36 -7.79 -9.01
N MET A 103 1.81 -6.86 -8.15
CA MET A 103 2.11 -5.49 -8.57
C MET A 103 3.16 -5.43 -9.69
N SER A 104 2.82 -4.75 -10.77
CA SER A 104 3.74 -4.43 -11.85
C SER A 104 4.82 -3.44 -11.39
N ASN A 105 5.97 -3.43 -12.07
CA ASN A 105 7.04 -2.47 -11.78
C ASN A 105 6.59 -1.01 -11.94
N ARG A 106 5.61 -0.75 -12.81
CA ARG A 106 5.02 0.59 -12.99
C ARG A 106 4.23 1.00 -11.75
N GLU A 107 3.39 0.11 -11.23
CA GLU A 107 2.59 0.34 -10.02
C GLU A 107 3.46 0.54 -8.78
N LYS A 108 4.47 -0.33 -8.59
CA LYS A 108 5.49 -0.16 -7.54
C LYS A 108 6.15 1.22 -7.61
N THR A 109 6.45 1.70 -8.81
CA THR A 109 7.06 3.02 -9.01
C THR A 109 6.14 4.16 -8.59
N LEU A 110 4.84 4.07 -8.89
CA LEU A 110 3.86 5.09 -8.47
C LEU A 110 3.74 5.17 -6.95
N VAL A 111 3.77 4.01 -6.26
CA VAL A 111 3.76 3.94 -4.79
C VAL A 111 5.03 4.57 -4.21
N ILE A 112 6.19 4.27 -4.77
CA ILE A 112 7.46 4.89 -4.35
C ILE A 112 7.39 6.41 -4.53
N ASP A 113 6.92 6.90 -5.68
CA ASP A 113 6.83 8.33 -5.96
C ASP A 113 5.80 9.04 -5.06
N ARG A 114 4.77 8.33 -4.57
CA ARG A 114 3.82 8.85 -3.56
C ARG A 114 4.44 9.00 -2.17
N LEU A 115 5.32 8.07 -1.78
CA LEU A 115 5.97 8.04 -0.46
C LEU A 115 7.23 8.90 -0.36
N ARG A 116 7.96 9.05 -1.47
CA ARG A 116 9.19 9.83 -1.58
C ARG A 116 9.12 11.25 -1.01
N PRO A 117 8.07 12.06 -1.26
CA PRO A 117 8.00 13.44 -0.76
C PRO A 117 7.97 13.54 0.77
N ALA A 118 7.51 12.49 1.47
CA ALA A 118 7.47 12.47 2.92
C ALA A 118 8.86 12.32 3.57
N GLY A 119 9.89 11.93 2.80
CA GLY A 119 11.29 11.90 3.25
C GLY A 119 11.63 10.86 4.34
N LYS A 120 10.65 10.09 4.83
CA LYS A 120 10.84 9.16 5.96
C LYS A 120 11.70 7.93 5.64
N TRP A 121 11.63 7.43 4.40
CA TRP A 121 12.39 6.25 3.97
C TRP A 121 13.25 6.56 2.74
N SER A 122 14.43 5.97 2.71
CA SER A 122 15.33 6.04 1.58
C SER A 122 14.76 5.28 0.37
N LEU A 123 15.23 5.63 -0.84
CA LEU A 123 14.88 4.86 -2.05
C LEU A 123 15.27 3.39 -1.90
N ARG A 124 16.38 3.07 -1.22
CA ARG A 124 16.87 1.71 -1.04
C ARG A 124 15.91 0.87 -0.20
N GLU A 125 15.37 1.44 0.87
CA GLU A 125 14.38 0.78 1.72
C GLU A 125 13.08 0.52 0.93
N LEU A 126 12.59 1.52 0.22
CA LEU A 126 11.35 1.40 -0.57
C LEU A 126 11.49 0.39 -1.72
N THR A 127 12.61 0.43 -2.45
CA THR A 127 12.86 -0.52 -3.55
C THR A 127 13.14 -1.93 -3.05
N GLY A 128 13.81 -2.05 -1.90
CA GLY A 128 14.03 -3.33 -1.21
C GLY A 128 12.72 -3.95 -0.75
N PHE A 129 11.85 -3.17 -0.10
CA PHE A 129 10.54 -3.63 0.38
C PHE A 129 9.64 -4.09 -0.77
N LEU A 130 9.51 -3.28 -1.83
CA LEU A 130 8.67 -3.59 -2.99
C LEU A 130 9.31 -4.61 -3.95
N ARG A 131 10.53 -5.08 -3.67
CA ARG A 131 11.29 -6.02 -4.52
C ARG A 131 11.33 -5.54 -5.98
N ILE A 132 11.75 -4.30 -6.18
CA ILE A 132 11.99 -3.71 -7.51
C ILE A 132 13.45 -3.25 -7.58
N SER A 133 14.15 -3.54 -8.68
CA SER A 133 15.51 -3.04 -8.85
C SER A 133 15.51 -1.51 -9.00
N ARG A 134 16.58 -0.85 -8.53
CA ARG A 134 16.76 0.60 -8.74
C ARG A 134 16.68 0.98 -10.21
N SER A 135 17.27 0.19 -11.10
CA SER A 135 17.21 0.40 -12.55
C SER A 135 15.78 0.33 -13.10
N SER A 136 14.97 -0.62 -12.62
CA SER A 136 13.57 -0.74 -13.01
C SER A 136 12.75 0.45 -12.53
N TYR A 137 12.98 0.90 -11.29
CA TYR A 137 12.37 2.11 -10.76
C TYR A 137 12.72 3.34 -11.62
N ASP A 138 14.02 3.58 -11.88
CA ASP A 138 14.47 4.73 -12.67
C ASP A 138 13.95 4.69 -14.11
N TYR A 139 13.84 3.49 -14.71
CA TYR A 139 13.23 3.31 -16.02
C TYR A 139 11.74 3.66 -15.99
N GLN A 140 10.99 3.07 -15.06
CA GLN A 140 9.54 3.29 -14.97
C GLN A 140 9.21 4.74 -14.63
N ARG A 141 9.96 5.37 -13.73
CA ARG A 141 9.79 6.78 -13.37
C ARG A 141 9.97 7.68 -14.60
N ARG A 142 11.01 7.44 -15.40
CA ARG A 142 11.19 8.14 -16.67
C ARG A 142 10.07 7.82 -17.67
N ALA A 143 9.61 6.58 -17.74
CA ALA A 143 8.55 6.18 -18.64
C ALA A 143 7.20 6.85 -18.29
N ILE A 144 6.88 6.99 -16.99
CA ILE A 144 5.69 7.67 -16.49
C ILE A 144 5.78 9.18 -16.76
N ALA A 145 6.95 9.79 -16.56
CA ALA A 145 7.14 11.22 -16.79
C ALA A 145 7.24 11.61 -18.27
N ARG A 146 7.34 10.64 -19.20
CA ARG A 146 7.42 10.94 -20.62
C ARG A 146 6.09 11.51 -21.11
N PRO A 147 6.09 12.68 -21.79
CA PRO A 147 4.87 13.20 -22.39
C PRO A 147 4.38 12.23 -23.46
N ASP A 148 3.05 12.11 -23.57
CA ASP A 148 2.44 11.27 -24.59
C ASP A 148 2.64 11.89 -25.97
N ARG A 149 3.65 11.38 -26.70
CA ARG A 149 3.97 11.82 -28.07
C ARG A 149 2.82 11.61 -29.04
N LEU A 150 1.87 10.73 -28.71
CA LEU A 150 0.70 10.46 -29.54
C LEU A 150 -0.53 11.24 -29.10
N ALA A 151 -0.47 12.08 -28.06
CA ALA A 151 -1.62 12.84 -27.60
C ALA A 151 -2.33 13.62 -28.73
N PRO A 152 -1.63 14.38 -29.60
CA PRO A 152 -2.30 15.06 -30.73
C PRO A 152 -2.96 14.07 -31.69
N LEU A 153 -2.32 12.93 -31.94
CA LEU A 153 -2.87 11.89 -32.82
C LEU A 153 -4.12 11.22 -32.21
N ARG A 154 -4.18 11.06 -30.88
CA ARG A 154 -5.33 10.48 -30.19
C ARG A 154 -6.60 11.30 -30.41
N ASP A 155 -6.48 12.62 -30.31
CA ASP A 155 -7.63 13.51 -30.50
C ASP A 155 -8.15 13.44 -31.94
N VAL A 156 -7.24 13.44 -32.93
CA VAL A 156 -7.62 13.27 -34.34
C VAL A 156 -8.26 11.90 -34.57
N VAL A 157 -7.69 10.81 -34.03
CA VAL A 157 -8.26 9.46 -34.13
C VAL A 157 -9.65 9.38 -33.50
N ARG A 158 -9.83 9.98 -32.32
CA ARG A 158 -11.11 10.02 -31.61
C ARG A 158 -12.15 10.78 -32.43
N ARG A 159 -11.80 11.97 -32.93
CA ARG A 159 -12.65 12.77 -33.81
C ARG A 159 -13.07 11.97 -35.05
N VAL A 160 -12.11 11.41 -35.78
CA VAL A 160 -12.39 10.60 -36.99
C VAL A 160 -13.28 9.40 -36.68
N PHE A 161 -13.04 8.70 -35.56
CA PHE A 161 -13.86 7.55 -35.19
C PHE A 161 -15.29 7.93 -34.82
N LEU A 162 -15.47 8.99 -34.01
CA LEU A 162 -16.78 9.40 -33.49
C LEU A 162 -17.59 10.21 -34.49
N GLU A 163 -16.97 11.17 -35.19
CA GLU A 163 -17.65 12.12 -36.08
C GLU A 163 -17.76 11.55 -37.50
N ASP A 164 -16.64 11.21 -38.15
CA ASP A 164 -16.68 10.68 -39.53
C ASP A 164 -17.20 9.23 -39.57
N GLY A 165 -16.94 8.46 -38.51
CA GLY A 165 -17.24 7.03 -38.43
C GLY A 165 -18.50 6.66 -37.66
N ASP A 166 -19.20 7.64 -37.05
CA ASP A 166 -20.36 7.48 -36.14
C ASP A 166 -20.12 6.40 -35.05
N GLY A 167 -18.86 6.18 -34.65
CA GLY A 167 -18.47 5.12 -33.73
C GLY A 167 -18.79 3.68 -34.19
N ALA A 168 -19.17 3.48 -35.45
CA ALA A 168 -19.54 2.17 -36.01
C ALA A 168 -18.41 1.53 -36.83
N ARG A 169 -17.42 2.33 -37.24
CA ARG A 169 -16.36 1.92 -38.17
C ARG A 169 -15.08 1.56 -37.43
N GLY A 170 -14.42 0.47 -37.84
CA GLY A 170 -13.18 0.00 -37.24
C GLY A 170 -11.92 0.74 -37.70
N TYR A 171 -10.76 0.31 -37.21
CA TYR A 171 -9.46 0.94 -37.48
C TYR A 171 -9.12 1.08 -38.97
N ARG A 172 -9.61 0.19 -39.86
CA ARG A 172 -9.35 0.28 -41.31
C ARG A 172 -9.93 1.55 -41.90
N PHE A 173 -11.13 1.93 -41.45
CA PHE A 173 -11.75 3.19 -41.85
C PHE A 173 -10.96 4.37 -41.32
N VAL A 174 -10.62 4.35 -40.04
CA VAL A 174 -9.84 5.42 -39.39
C VAL A 174 -8.51 5.65 -40.12
N VAL A 175 -7.74 4.60 -40.40
CA VAL A 175 -6.47 4.70 -41.13
C VAL A 175 -6.65 5.32 -42.51
N ARG A 176 -7.72 4.94 -43.24
CA ARG A 176 -8.02 5.52 -44.55
C ARG A 176 -8.36 6.99 -44.42
N ARG A 177 -9.29 7.32 -43.51
CA ARG A 177 -9.81 8.67 -43.31
C ARG A 177 -8.74 9.64 -42.84
N LEU A 178 -7.81 9.20 -41.98
CA LEU A 178 -6.64 10.00 -41.56
C LEU A 178 -5.77 10.46 -42.74
N ARG A 179 -5.72 9.68 -43.84
CA ARG A 179 -4.97 10.04 -45.06
C ARG A 179 -5.76 10.96 -46.00
N GLU A 180 -7.07 11.02 -45.83
CA GLU A 180 -8.02 11.81 -46.63
C GLU A 180 -8.35 13.16 -45.97
N LEU A 181 -7.76 13.47 -44.81
CA LEU A 181 -7.88 14.78 -44.16
C LEU A 181 -7.15 15.86 -44.96
N ASP A 182 -7.55 17.12 -44.79
CA ASP A 182 -6.90 18.27 -45.42
C ASP A 182 -5.41 18.38 -45.07
N ASP A 183 -5.04 17.99 -43.84
CA ASP A 183 -3.67 17.69 -43.43
C ASP A 183 -3.51 16.16 -43.23
N PRO A 184 -2.92 15.44 -44.21
CA PRO A 184 -2.85 13.99 -44.18
C PRO A 184 -1.93 13.43 -43.09
N VAL A 185 -2.49 12.63 -42.19
CA VAL A 185 -1.73 11.99 -41.11
C VAL A 185 -1.32 10.58 -41.50
N ARG A 186 -0.04 10.40 -41.85
CA ARG A 186 0.53 9.09 -42.20
C ARG A 186 0.99 8.33 -40.97
N VAL A 187 0.14 7.42 -40.50
CA VAL A 187 0.43 6.56 -39.34
C VAL A 187 0.32 5.09 -39.70
N SER A 188 1.14 4.27 -39.02
CA SER A 188 1.02 2.82 -39.15
C SER A 188 -0.29 2.34 -38.52
N GLU A 189 -0.91 1.34 -39.13
CA GLU A 189 -2.15 0.75 -38.64
C GLU A 189 -2.01 0.23 -37.19
N LYS A 190 -0.83 -0.31 -36.82
CA LYS A 190 -0.54 -0.79 -35.47
C LYS A 190 -0.71 0.33 -34.42
N VAL A 191 -0.30 1.55 -34.76
CA VAL A 191 -0.45 2.72 -33.86
C VAL A 191 -1.92 3.08 -33.71
N VAL A 192 -2.70 3.12 -34.80
CA VAL A 192 -4.15 3.40 -34.74
C VAL A 192 -4.88 2.35 -33.91
N ARG A 193 -4.61 1.06 -34.13
CA ARG A 193 -5.19 -0.04 -33.33
C ARG A 193 -4.84 0.10 -31.85
N ARG A 194 -3.60 0.47 -31.52
CA ARG A 194 -3.18 0.69 -30.14
C ARG A 194 -3.95 1.84 -29.50
N ILE A 195 -4.01 2.99 -30.17
CA ILE A 195 -4.76 4.16 -29.71
C ILE A 195 -6.23 3.79 -29.49
N MET A 196 -6.89 3.18 -30.48
CA MET A 196 -8.30 2.79 -30.35
C MET A 196 -8.53 1.84 -29.16
N ARG A 197 -7.60 0.93 -28.87
CA ARG A 197 -7.69 0.03 -27.71
C ARG A 197 -7.54 0.78 -26.38
N GLU A 198 -6.49 1.60 -26.28
CA GLU A 198 -6.20 2.37 -25.06
C GLU A 198 -7.31 3.39 -24.75
N GLU A 199 -7.94 3.96 -25.78
CA GLU A 199 -9.04 4.92 -25.68
C GLU A 199 -10.44 4.27 -25.62
N GLY A 200 -10.53 2.94 -25.70
CA GLY A 200 -11.83 2.24 -25.69
C GLY A 200 -12.72 2.53 -26.91
N LEU A 201 -12.14 2.92 -28.05
CA LEU A 201 -12.84 3.21 -29.31
C LEU A 201 -13.25 1.91 -30.01
N VAL A 202 -14.19 1.19 -29.40
CA VAL A 202 -14.75 -0.07 -29.92
C VAL A 202 -15.96 0.24 -30.80
N PRO A 203 -16.02 -0.28 -32.05
CA PRO A 203 -17.18 -0.13 -32.92
C PRO A 203 -18.49 -0.57 -32.26
N ARG A 204 -19.59 0.17 -32.49
CA ARG A 204 -20.90 -0.09 -31.88
C ARG A 204 -21.38 -1.54 -32.05
N TRP A 205 -21.15 -2.15 -33.22
CA TRP A 205 -21.56 -3.53 -33.50
C TRP A 205 -20.72 -4.59 -32.76
N MET A 206 -19.50 -4.24 -32.32
CA MET A 206 -18.68 -5.12 -31.44
C MET A 206 -19.11 -5.04 -29.97
N ARG A 207 -19.75 -3.93 -29.55
CA ARG A 207 -20.20 -3.75 -28.16
C ARG A 207 -21.45 -4.57 -27.85
N ARG A 208 -22.34 -4.71 -28.83
CA ARG A 208 -23.43 -5.68 -28.77
C ARG A 208 -22.78 -7.02 -29.03
N GLY A 209 -22.49 -7.78 -27.98
CA GLY A 209 -22.13 -9.18 -28.15
C GLY A 209 -23.21 -9.79 -29.05
N ALA A 210 -22.83 -10.18 -30.27
CA ALA A 210 -23.69 -11.03 -31.06
C ALA A 210 -23.92 -12.24 -30.16
N GLY A 211 -25.12 -12.37 -29.60
CA GLY A 211 -25.48 -13.57 -28.86
C GLY A 211 -25.06 -14.76 -29.72
N ALA A 212 -24.41 -15.75 -29.11
CA ALA A 212 -23.96 -16.93 -29.85
C ALA A 212 -25.12 -17.40 -30.72
N TYR A 213 -24.87 -17.52 -32.02
CA TYR A 213 -25.88 -17.99 -32.97
C TYR A 213 -26.40 -19.34 -32.46
N SER A 214 -27.65 -19.38 -32.01
CA SER A 214 -28.30 -20.59 -31.53
C SER A 214 -29.26 -21.07 -32.61
N SER A 215 -28.93 -22.18 -33.27
CA SER A 215 -29.78 -22.76 -34.31
C SER A 215 -31.11 -23.31 -33.78
N TYR A 216 -31.30 -23.34 -32.46
CA TYR A 216 -32.48 -23.91 -31.79
C TYR A 216 -33.37 -22.85 -31.11
N GLY A 217 -33.07 -21.56 -31.24
CA GLY A 217 -33.84 -20.47 -30.60
C GLY A 217 -35.14 -20.07 -31.31
N GLY A 218 -35.64 -20.89 -32.24
CA GLY A 218 -36.85 -20.60 -33.00
C GLY A 218 -37.78 -21.79 -33.02
N GLU A 219 -38.84 -21.74 -32.20
CA GLU A 219 -40.07 -22.43 -32.52
C GLU A 219 -41.01 -21.40 -33.16
N VAL A 220 -41.31 -21.60 -34.44
CA VAL A 220 -42.39 -20.87 -35.11
C VAL A 220 -43.68 -21.45 -34.57
N THR A 221 -44.47 -20.65 -33.86
CA THR A 221 -45.80 -21.03 -33.41
C THR A 221 -46.63 -21.46 -34.63
N PRO A 222 -47.11 -22.71 -34.71
CA PRO A 222 -48.00 -23.10 -35.80
C PRO A 222 -49.36 -22.42 -35.63
N CYS A 223 -49.94 -22.04 -36.77
CA CYS A 223 -51.24 -21.38 -36.91
C CYS A 223 -52.40 -22.20 -36.35
#